data_AF-A0A950W1S1-F1
#
_entry.id   AF-A0A950W1S1-F1
#
_cell.length_a   1.000
_cell.length_b   1.000
_cell.length_c   1.000
_cell.angle_alpha   90.00
_cell.angle_beta   90.00
_cell.angle_gamma   90.00
#
_symmetry.space_group_name_H-M   'P 1'
#
loop_
_entity.id
_entity.type
_entity.pdbx_description
1 polymer ?
#
loop_
_entity_poly.entity_id
_entity_poly.type
_entity_poly.pdbx_seq_one_letter_code
_entity_poly.pdbx_strand_id
1 'polypeptide(L)'
;MRREAAVSPDVFVFAGFRLEGASGELFRLEGTGNAVPVALGARATALLRLLVEQHGKLVSKDTIMDVVWRGRIVGEANLTT
;
A
#
# COMPACT_ATOMS: atom_id res chain seq x y z
N MET A 1 12.46 -32.84 -0.21
CA MET A 1 12.69 -31.68 -1.10
C MET A 1 11.53 -30.71 -0.91
N ARG A 2 11.66 -29.74 0.00
CA ARG A 2 10.62 -28.73 0.26
C ARG A 2 10.84 -27.61 -0.75
N ARG A 3 9.87 -27.33 -1.63
CA ARG A 3 9.88 -26.08 -2.41
C ARG A 3 9.56 -24.97 -1.42
N GLU A 4 10.58 -24.26 -0.95
CA GLU A 4 10.39 -22.90 -0.47
C GLU A 4 9.77 -22.14 -1.63
N ALA A 5 8.48 -21.84 -1.53
CA ALA A 5 7.86 -20.87 -2.42
C ALA A 5 8.57 -19.56 -2.12
N ALA A 6 9.56 -19.19 -2.95
CA ALA A 6 10.00 -17.82 -3.01
C ALA A 6 8.72 -17.02 -3.27
N VAL A 7 8.23 -16.32 -2.24
CA VAL A 7 7.15 -15.35 -2.39
C VAL A 7 7.64 -14.44 -3.50
N SER A 8 7.07 -14.61 -4.69
CA SER A 8 7.35 -13.68 -5.77
C SER A 8 6.85 -12.35 -5.22
N PRO A 9 7.71 -11.32 -5.12
CA PRO A 9 7.25 -10.05 -4.57
C PRO A 9 6.08 -9.60 -5.42
N ASP A 10 4.90 -9.48 -4.82
CA ASP A 10 3.72 -9.01 -5.54
C ASP A 10 4.00 -7.59 -6.00
N VAL A 11 4.06 -7.36 -7.30
CA VAL A 11 4.29 -6.02 -7.87
C VAL A 11 2.96 -5.50 -8.38
N PHE A 12 2.50 -4.37 -7.84
CA PHE A 12 1.26 -3.73 -8.26
C PHE A 12 1.55 -2.51 -9.12
N VAL A 13 0.96 -2.43 -10.32
CA VAL A 13 1.10 -1.29 -11.23
C VAL A 13 -0.26 -0.65 -11.46
N PHE A 14 -0.38 0.65 -11.22
CA PHE A 14 -1.63 1.40 -11.37
C PHE A 14 -1.34 2.88 -11.61
N ALA A 15 -2.09 3.53 -12.51
CA ALA A 15 -2.04 4.97 -12.74
C ALA A 15 -0.61 5.58 -12.89
N GLY A 16 0.32 4.84 -13.51
CA GLY A 16 1.72 5.27 -13.65
C GLY A 16 2.57 5.11 -12.39
N PHE A 17 2.14 4.30 -11.42
CA PHE A 17 2.89 3.94 -10.23
C PHE A 17 3.18 2.44 -10.20
N ARG A 18 4.29 2.07 -9.56
CA ARG A 18 4.65 0.70 -9.21
C ARG A 18 4.85 0.62 -7.70
N LEU A 19 4.13 -0.29 -7.04
CA LEU A 19 4.28 -0.59 -5.63
C LEU A 19 4.87 -1.98 -5.45
N GLU A 20 5.94 -2.08 -4.67
CA GLU A 20 6.56 -3.34 -4.29
C GLU A 20 5.85 -3.95 -3.06
N GLY A 21 5.25 -5.12 -3.23
CA GLY A 21 4.50 -5.84 -2.19
C GLY A 21 5.34 -6.42 -1.07
N ALA A 22 6.67 -6.54 -1.24
CA ALA A 22 7.58 -6.94 -0.17
C ALA A 22 8.06 -5.72 0.64
N SER A 23 8.64 -4.71 -0.01
CA SER A 23 9.23 -3.54 0.66
C SER A 23 8.25 -2.41 0.97
N GLY A 24 7.18 -2.27 0.17
CA GLY A 24 6.20 -1.19 0.28
C GLY A 24 6.69 0.08 -0.41
N GLU A 25 7.78 -0.01 -1.15
CA GLU A 25 8.32 1.11 -1.90
C GLU A 25 7.42 1.44 -3.08
N LEU A 26 7.11 2.72 -3.20
CA LEU A 26 6.33 3.27 -4.29
C LEU A 26 7.27 3.97 -5.26
N PHE A 27 7.09 3.69 -6.55
CA PHE A 27 7.80 4.36 -7.63
C PHE A 27 6.80 5.01 -8.57
N ARG A 28 7.10 6.23 -9.02
CA ARG A 28 6.45 6.81 -10.19
C ARG A 28 7.16 6.33 -11.44
N LEU A 29 6.40 5.84 -12.40
CA LEU A 29 6.88 5.46 -13.71
C LEU A 29 6.78 6.67 -14.64
N GLU A 30 7.93 7.12 -15.13
CA GLU A 30 8.01 8.20 -16.11
C GLU A 30 7.87 7.63 -17.53
N GLY A 31 7.39 8.44 -18.48
CA GLY A 31 7.21 8.01 -19.88
C GLY A 31 8.49 7.56 -20.60
N THR A 32 9.66 7.83 -20.00
CA THR A 32 10.98 7.41 -20.48
C THR A 32 11.39 6.01 -20.00
N GLY A 33 10.55 5.33 -19.21
CA GLY A 33 10.84 4.02 -18.61
C GLY A 33 11.60 4.10 -17.28
N ASN A 34 11.92 5.30 -16.79
CA ASN A 34 12.53 5.50 -15.47
C ASN A 34 11.52 5.35 -14.34
N ALA A 35 11.98 4.81 -13.20
CA ALA A 35 11.19 4.68 -11.98
C ALA A 35 11.78 5.60 -10.89
N VAL A 36 11.04 6.62 -10.48
CA VAL A 36 11.47 7.58 -9.44
C VAL A 36 10.83 7.20 -8.10
N PRO A 37 11.63 6.99 -7.02
CA PRO A 37 11.07 6.63 -5.72
C PRO A 37 10.20 7.76 -5.16
N VAL A 38 9.06 7.41 -4.59
CA VAL A 38 8.13 8.32 -3.93
C VAL A 38 8.14 8.02 -2.44
N ALA A 39 8.61 8.98 -1.65
CA ALA A 39 8.60 8.87 -0.20
C ALA A 39 7.15 8.83 0.32
N LEU A 40 6.79 7.74 0.98
CA LEU A 40 5.49 7.56 1.58
C LEU A 40 5.65 7.13 3.04
N GLY A 41 4.91 7.76 3.95
CA GLY A 41 4.92 7.38 5.35
C GLY A 41 4.28 6.00 5.54
N ALA A 42 4.74 5.25 6.55
CA ALA A 42 4.33 3.86 6.80
C ALA A 42 2.81 3.62 6.77
N ARG A 43 2.01 4.55 7.30
CA ARG A 43 0.54 4.46 7.29
C ARG A 43 -0.05 4.55 5.90
N ALA A 44 0.41 5.51 5.10
CA ALA A 44 -0.08 5.69 3.74
C ALA A 44 0.37 4.51 2.86
N THR A 45 1.55 3.94 3.08
CA THR A 45 2.00 2.69 2.44
C THR A 45 1.09 1.51 2.80
N ALA A 46 0.77 1.32 4.08
CA ALA A 46 -0.11 0.25 4.52
C ALA A 46 -1.53 0.37 3.94
N LEU A 47 -2.08 1.58 3.91
CA LEU A 47 -3.37 1.84 3.27
C LEU A 47 -3.32 1.55 1.77
N LEU A 48 -2.29 2.03 1.07
CA LEU A 48 -2.16 1.83 -0.36
C LEU A 48 -2.07 0.34 -0.71
N ARG A 49 -1.30 -0.44 0.07
CA ARG A 49 -1.25 -1.91 -0.06
C ARG A 49 -2.62 -2.56 0.08
N LEU A 50 -3.35 -2.23 1.15
CA LEU A 50 -4.69 -2.78 1.38
C LEU A 50 -5.62 -2.53 0.17
N LEU A 51 -5.56 -1.33 -0.40
CA LEU A 51 -6.41 -0.95 -1.53
C LEU A 51 -6.02 -1.68 -2.83
N VAL A 52 -4.72 -1.86 -3.10
CA VAL A 52 -4.29 -2.55 -4.33
C VAL A 52 -4.46 -4.08 -4.22
N GLU A 53 -4.28 -4.65 -3.03
CA GLU A 53 -4.53 -6.08 -2.77
C GLU A 53 -6.02 -6.43 -2.85
N GLN A 54 -6.89 -5.49 -2.47
CA GLN A 54 -8.35 -5.62 -2.58
C GLN A 54 -8.92 -4.92 -3.81
N HIS A 55 -8.13 -4.75 -4.87
CA HIS A 55 -8.56 -4.04 -6.08
C HIS A 55 -9.90 -4.60 -6.62
N GLY A 56 -10.84 -3.68 -6.91
CA GLY A 56 -12.18 -4.01 -7.40
C GLY A 56 -13.16 -4.51 -6.33
N LYS A 57 -12.75 -4.59 -5.06
CA LYS A 57 -13.62 -4.94 -3.93
C LYS A 57 -13.91 -3.70 -3.09
N LEU A 58 -15.11 -3.66 -2.51
CA LEU A 58 -15.46 -2.63 -1.53
C LEU A 58 -14.65 -2.86 -0.25
N VAL A 59 -13.74 -1.93 0.07
CA VAL A 59 -13.04 -1.90 1.36
C VAL A 59 -13.78 -0.92 2.27
N SER A 60 -14.34 -1.42 3.37
CA SER A 60 -15.09 -0.56 4.30
C SER A 60 -14.14 0.33 5.12
N LYS A 61 -14.66 1.45 5.62
CA LYS A 61 -13.94 2.31 6.56
C LYS A 61 -13.46 1.52 7.77
N ASP A 62 -14.30 0.64 8.32
CA ASP A 62 -13.95 -0.17 9.49
C ASP A 62 -12.79 -1.13 9.20
N THR A 63 -12.76 -1.73 8.00
CA THR A 63 -11.64 -2.55 7.54
C THR A 63 -10.35 -1.73 7.42
N ILE A 64 -10.43 -0.51 6.88
CA ILE A 64 -9.28 0.40 6.80
C ILE A 64 -8.77 0.74 8.19
N MET A 65 -9.66 1.06 9.13
CA MET A 65 -9.30 1.39 10.50
C MET A 65 -8.66 0.19 11.22
N ASP A 66 -9.20 -1.03 11.06
CA ASP A 66 -8.62 -2.23 11.69
C ASP A 66 -7.25 -2.59 11.08
N VAL A 67 -7.07 -2.49 9.77
CA VAL A 67 -5.82 -2.91 9.12
C VAL A 67 -4.72 -1.85 9.27
N VAL A 68 -5.02 -0.58 9.05
CA VAL A 68 -4.02 0.50 9.00
C VAL A 68 -3.76 1.09 10.40
N TRP A 69 -4.73 0.98 11.31
CA TRP A 69 -4.67 1.55 12.66
C TRP A 69 -4.76 0.53 13.80
N ARG A 70 -4.55 -0.76 13.51
CA ARG A 70 -4.47 -1.81 14.54
C ARG A 70 -3.49 -1.43 15.65
N GLY A 71 -3.98 -1.33 16.88
CA GLY A 71 -3.18 -1.06 18.07
C GLY A 71 -2.82 0.40 18.35
N ARG A 72 -3.40 1.38 17.64
CA ARG A 72 -3.24 2.82 17.96
C ARG A 72 -4.59 3.49 18.18
N ILE A 73 -4.78 4.06 19.37
CA ILE A 73 -5.88 5.01 19.65
C ILE A 73 -5.70 6.21 18.71
N VAL A 74 -6.56 6.31 17.70
CA VAL A 74 -6.67 7.53 16.90
C VAL A 74 -7.60 8.45 17.67
N GLY A 75 -7.04 9.40 18.42
CA GLY A 75 -7.83 10.52 18.90
C GLY A 75 -8.46 11.27 17.73
N GLU A 76 -9.66 11.82 17.94
CA GLU A 76 -10.48 12.70 17.07
C GLU A 76 -9.76 13.96 16.51
N ALA A 77 -8.44 13.97 16.32
CA ALA A 77 -7.65 15.16 16.06
C ALA A 77 -7.55 15.57 14.58
N ASN A 78 -8.46 15.15 13.68
CA ASN A 78 -8.48 15.64 12.29
C ASN A 78 -9.92 15.79 11.74
N LEU A 79 -10.85 16.27 12.57
CA LEU A 79 -12.18 16.75 12.16
C LEU A 79 -12.47 18.15 12.75
N THR A 80 -11.49 19.04 12.80
CA THR A 80 -11.77 20.44 13.13
C THR A 80 -12.24 21.18 11.88
N THR A 81 -13.54 21.48 11.91
CA THR A 81 -14.32 22.59 11.31
C THR A 81 -13.55 23.65 10.53
#